data_AF-A0A8T5Y1R4-F1
#
_entry.id   AF-A0A8T5Y1R4-F1
#
_cell.length_a   1.000
_cell.length_b   1.000
_cell.length_c   1.000
_cell.angle_alpha   90.00
_cell.angle_beta   90.00
_cell.angle_gamma   90.00
#
_symmetry.space_group_name_H-M   'P 1'
#
loop_
_entity.id
_entity.type
_entity.pdbx_description
1 polymer ?
#
loop_
_entity_poly.entity_id
_entity_poly.type
_entity_poly.pdbx_seq_one_letter_code
_entity_poly.pdbx_strand_id
1 'polypeptide(L)'
;MDKLAHKAKSLIENLRPIQEDSKVIPFPCPRCGHDRMNRDIIKNALSRYVDVYICNQCGRDEAVRDLANLAPLPFKDWGMVKGMWR
;
A
#
# COMPACT_ATOMS: atom_id res chain seq x y z
N MET A 1 -6.86 11.28 15.80
CA MET A 1 -6.09 10.25 15.07
C MET A 1 -5.07 9.67 16.02
N ASP A 2 -5.09 8.36 16.25
CA ASP A 2 -4.14 7.64 17.12
C ASP A 2 -2.69 7.90 16.68
N LYS A 3 -1.77 8.16 17.63
CA LYS A 3 -0.35 8.44 17.35
C LYS A 3 0.29 7.30 16.54
N LEU A 4 -0.13 6.05 16.79
CA LEU A 4 0.34 4.89 16.06
C LEU A 4 -0.13 4.91 14.60
N ALA A 5 -1.38 5.27 14.35
CA ALA A 5 -1.93 5.37 13.00
C ALA A 5 -1.21 6.45 12.16
N HIS A 6 -0.85 7.58 12.78
CA HIS A 6 -0.07 8.62 12.09
C HIS A 6 1.34 8.16 11.73
N LYS A 7 2.04 7.49 12.66
CA LYS A 7 3.36 6.90 12.39
C LYS A 7 3.30 5.84 11.29
N ALA A 8 2.29 4.97 11.33
CA ALA A 8 2.09 3.94 10.31
C ALA A 8 1.86 4.56 8.92
N LYS A 9 1.03 5.61 8.84
CA LYS A 9 0.81 6.34 7.59
C LYS A 9 2.11 6.93 7.04
N SER A 10 2.85 7.67 7.86
CA SER A 10 4.12 8.29 7.45
C SER A 10 5.15 7.26 6.97
N LEU A 11 5.23 6.11 7.65
CA LEU A 11 6.10 5.01 7.23
C LEU A 11 5.72 4.47 5.84
N ILE A 12 4.43 4.37 5.54
CA ILE A 12 3.94 3.90 4.24
C ILE A 12 4.25 4.94 3.13
N GLU A 13 4.04 6.23 3.38
CA GLU A 13 4.28 7.29 2.38
C GLU A 13 5.77 7.42 2.01
N ASN A 14 6.68 7.16 2.96
CA ASN A 14 8.13 7.16 2.70
C ASN A 14 8.57 6.11 1.67
N LEU A 15 7.70 5.16 1.32
CA LEU A 15 7.96 4.15 0.32
C LEU A 15 7.82 4.66 -1.12
N ARG A 16 7.05 5.73 -1.34
CA ARG A 16 6.75 6.23 -2.68
C ARG A 16 7.99 6.57 -3.52
N PRO A 17 8.99 7.32 -3.01
CA PRO A 17 10.20 7.61 -3.78
C PRO A 17 11.01 6.35 -4.13
N ILE A 18 10.96 5.34 -3.25
CA ILE A 18 11.66 4.06 -3.46
C ILE A 18 11.00 3.26 -4.58
N GLN A 19 9.67 3.32 -4.69
CA GLN A 19 8.91 2.65 -5.76
C GLN A 19 9.15 3.27 -7.13
N GLU A 20 9.42 4.57 -7.18
CA GLU A 20 9.67 5.30 -8.43
C GLU A 20 11.13 5.23 -8.89
N ASP A 21 12.03 4.74 -8.03
CA ASP A 21 13.40 4.46 -8.44
C ASP A 21 13.43 3.21 -9.34
N SER A 22 13.68 3.45 -10.63
CA SER A 22 13.85 2.42 -11.66
C SER A 22 14.89 1.34 -11.36
N LYS A 23 15.80 1.56 -10.39
CA LYS A 23 16.79 0.59 -9.96
C LYS A 23 16.25 -0.43 -8.95
N VAL A 24 15.07 -0.18 -8.38
CA VAL A 24 14.47 -1.01 -7.34
C VAL A 24 13.54 -2.04 -7.95
N ILE A 25 13.78 -3.32 -7.63
CA ILE A 25 12.88 -4.42 -7.97
C ILE A 25 11.62 -4.30 -7.09
N PRO A 26 10.40 -4.51 -7.63
CA PRO A 26 9.19 -4.44 -6.82
C PRO A 26 9.29 -5.43 -5.66
N PHE A 27 9.24 -4.89 -4.46
CA PHE A 27 9.05 -5.65 -3.23
C PHE A 27 7.55 -5.98 -3.05
N PRO A 28 7.21 -6.87 -2.11
CA PRO A 28 5.82 -7.25 -1.87
C PRO A 28 4.92 -6.03 -1.64
N CYS A 29 3.65 -6.13 -2.03
CA CYS A 29 2.72 -5.02 -1.93
C CYS A 29 2.66 -4.50 -0.49
N PRO A 30 2.85 -3.19 -0.23
CA PRO A 30 2.96 -2.69 1.14
C PRO A 30 1.66 -2.87 1.94
N ARG A 31 0.51 -2.94 1.26
CA ARG A 31 -0.80 -3.13 1.90
C ARG A 31 -1.07 -4.57 2.31
N CYS A 32 -0.96 -5.53 1.39
CA CYS A 32 -1.29 -6.93 1.69
C CYS A 32 -0.09 -7.80 2.03
N GLY A 33 1.13 -7.30 1.81
CA GLY A 33 2.38 -8.02 2.05
C GLY A 33 2.72 -9.08 1.00
N HIS A 34 1.88 -9.29 -0.02
CA HIS A 34 2.10 -10.34 -1.02
C HIS A 34 2.97 -9.89 -2.21
N ASP A 35 3.81 -10.78 -2.71
CA ASP A 35 4.59 -10.59 -3.96
C ASP A 35 3.72 -10.65 -5.22
N ARG A 36 2.91 -9.60 -5.43
CA ARG A 36 1.97 -9.46 -6.55
C ARG A 36 2.01 -8.07 -7.19
N MET A 37 3.06 -7.30 -6.93
CA MET A 37 3.28 -6.01 -7.59
C MET A 37 3.70 -6.26 -9.04
N ASN A 38 3.22 -5.43 -9.96
CA ASN A 38 3.74 -5.39 -11.32
C ASN A 38 5.17 -4.85 -11.31
N ARG A 39 6.04 -5.39 -12.17
CA ARG A 39 7.41 -4.90 -12.40
C ARG A 39 7.44 -3.47 -12.87
N ASP A 40 6.48 -3.10 -13.70
CA ASP A 40 6.29 -1.75 -14.16
C ASP A 40 5.43 -1.00 -13.14
N ILE A 41 6.04 -0.10 -12.37
CA ILE A 41 5.39 0.51 -11.21
C ILE A 41 4.12 1.25 -11.58
N ILE A 42 4.09 1.92 -12.74
CA ILE A 42 2.94 2.69 -13.22
C ILE A 42 1.72 1.83 -13.58
N LYS A 43 1.91 0.50 -13.71
CA LYS A 43 0.83 -0.47 -13.93
C LYS A 43 0.20 -0.99 -12.63
N ASN A 44 0.75 -0.61 -11.48
CA ASN A 44 0.15 -0.85 -10.17
C ASN A 44 -0.89 0.23 -9.85
N ALA A 45 -1.77 -0.07 -8.90
CA ALA A 45 -2.75 0.89 -8.44
C ALA A 45 -2.10 1.89 -7.49
N LEU A 46 -2.45 3.17 -7.59
CA LEU A 46 -2.17 4.14 -6.55
C LEU A 46 -3.23 3.98 -5.44
N SER A 47 -2.81 3.88 -4.18
CA SER A 47 -3.75 3.79 -3.07
C SER A 47 -4.62 5.05 -2.99
N ARG A 48 -5.90 4.87 -2.64
CA ARG A 48 -6.86 5.97 -2.44
C ARG A 48 -6.71 6.67 -1.09
N TYR A 49 -6.01 6.05 -0.16
CA TYR A 49 -5.97 6.50 1.24
C TYR A 49 -4.62 7.11 1.64
N VAL A 50 -3.57 6.84 0.86
CA VAL A 50 -2.18 7.21 1.16
C VAL A 50 -1.36 7.24 -0.14
N ASP A 51 -0.37 8.12 -0.24
CA ASP A 51 0.42 8.28 -1.48
C ASP A 51 1.47 7.16 -1.63
N VAL A 52 1.05 6.00 -2.15
CA VAL A 52 1.92 4.84 -2.41
C VAL A 52 1.30 3.91 -3.45
N TYR A 53 2.13 3.25 -4.27
CA TYR A 53 1.65 2.19 -5.14
C TYR A 53 1.37 0.89 -4.35
N ILE A 54 0.27 0.23 -4.71
CA ILE A 54 -0.20 -1.05 -4.18
C ILE A 54 -0.58 -1.98 -5.35
N CYS A 55 -0.65 -3.29 -5.12
CA CYS A 55 -1.02 -4.21 -6.18
C CYS A 55 -2.47 -3.97 -6.64
N ASN A 56 -2.78 -4.33 -7.89
CA ASN A 56 -4.09 -4.07 -8.49
C ASN A 56 -5.26 -4.73 -7.74
N GLN A 57 -5.02 -5.87 -7.07
CA GLN A 57 -6.01 -6.52 -6.22
C GLN A 57 -6.36 -5.67 -5.00
N CYS A 58 -5.35 -5.10 -4.34
CA CYS A 58 -5.53 -4.16 -3.24
C CYS A 58 -6.22 -2.88 -3.70
N GLY A 59 -5.81 -2.32 -4.84
CA GLY A 59 -6.44 -1.12 -5.40
C GLY A 59 -7.93 -1.35 -5.77
N ARG A 60 -8.30 -2.56 -6.19
CA ARG A 60 -9.70 -2.93 -6.40
C ARG A 60 -10.47 -3.02 -5.07
N ASP A 61 -9.88 -3.64 -4.06
CA ASP A 61 -10.49 -3.76 -2.73
C ASP A 61 -10.75 -2.38 -2.11
N GLU A 62 -9.83 -1.41 -2.23
CA GLU A 62 -10.08 -0.03 -1.81
C GLU A 62 -11.27 0.60 -2.56
N ALA A 63 -11.35 0.41 -3.89
CA ALA A 63 -12.46 0.93 -4.68
C ALA A 63 -13.82 0.34 -4.23
N VAL A 64 -13.87 -0.96 -3.96
CA VAL A 64 -15.08 -1.66 -3.51
C VAL A 64 -15.47 -1.21 -2.11
N ARG A 65 -14.51 -1.00 -1.21
CA ARG A 65 -14.78 -0.46 0.13
C ARG A 65 -15.38 0.93 0.08
N ASP A 66 -14.81 1.82 -0.74
CA ASP A 66 -15.34 3.17 -0.92
C ASP A 66 -16.77 3.12 -1.47
N LEU A 67 -17.02 2.29 -2.49
CA LEU A 67 -18.35 2.10 -3.05
C LEU A 67 -19.37 1.59 -2.02
N ALA A 68 -18.95 0.65 -1.18
CA ALA A 68 -19.79 0.06 -0.14
C ALA A 68 -19.84 0.89 1.16
N ASN A 69 -19.24 2.08 1.17
CA ASN A 69 -19.10 2.94 2.36
C ASN A 69 -18.50 2.19 3.57
N LEU A 70 -17.57 1.28 3.31
CA LEU A 70 -16.84 0.52 4.32
C LEU A 70 -15.58 1.27 4.75
N ALA A 71 -15.22 1.14 6.02
CA ALA A 71 -13.99 1.73 6.53
C ALA A 71 -12.75 1.17 5.78
N PRO A 72 -11.74 2.03 5.54
CA PRO A 72 -10.47 1.59 4.99
C PRO A 72 -9.77 0.62 5.94
N LEU A 73 -8.88 -0.21 5.39
CA LEU A 73 -8.01 -1.05 6.22
C LEU A 73 -7.10 -0.13 7.06
N PRO A 74 -7.08 -0.24 8.40
CA PRO A 74 -6.23 0.61 9.24
C PRO A 74 -4.76 0.49 8.84
N PHE A 75 -4.00 1.59 8.83
CA PHE A 75 -2.59 1.56 8.39
C PHE A 75 -1.70 0.64 9.22
N LYS A 76 -1.97 0.50 10.52
CA LYS A 76 -1.29 -0.48 11.38
C LYS A 76 -1.47 -1.92 10.89
N ASP A 77 -2.52 -2.16 10.10
CA ASP A 77 -2.87 -3.48 9.61
C ASP A 77 -2.23 -3.83 8.26
N TRP A 78 -1.46 -2.92 7.67
CA TRP A 78 -0.79 -3.12 6.39
C TRP A 78 0.41 -4.07 6.52
N GLY A 79 0.62 -4.91 5.50
CA GLY A 79 1.67 -5.92 5.48
C GLY A 79 3.08 -5.37 5.73
N MET A 80 3.38 -4.20 5.18
CA MET A 80 4.65 -3.51 5.43
C MET A 80 4.84 -3.16 6.91
N VAL A 81 3.78 -2.66 7.57
CA VAL A 81 3.82 -2.23 8.96
C VAL A 81 3.91 -3.44 9.91
N LYS A 82 3.26 -4.55 9.55
CA LYS A 82 3.35 -5.80 10.33
C LYS A 82 4.62 -6.61 10.07
N GLY A 83 5.45 -6.22 9.10
CA GLY A 83 6.58 -7.06 8.64
C GLY A 83 6.15 -8.39 8.02
N MET A 84 4.91 -8.49 7.53
CA MET A 84 4.33 -9.70 6.96
C MET A 84 4.55 -9.75 5.44
N TRP A 85 5.81 -9.85 5.01
CA TRP A 85 6.16 -9.94 3.60
C TRP A 85 6.10 -11.42 3.20
N ARG A 86 5.22 -11.77 2.25
CA ARG A 86 4.85 -13.14 1.88
C ARG A 86 4.75 -13.33 0.38
#